data_AF-Q9X3W9-F1
#
_entry.id   AF-Q9X3W9-F1
#
_cell.length_a   1.000
_cell.length_b   1.000
_cell.length_c   1.000
_cell.angle_alpha   90.00
_cell.angle_beta   90.00
_cell.angle_gamma   90.00
#
_symmetry.space_group_name_H-M   'P 1'
#
loop_
_entity.id
_entity.type
_entity.pdbx_description
1 polymer ?
#
loop_
_entity_poly.entity_id
_entity_poly.type
_entity_poly.pdbx_seq_one_letter_code
_entity_poly.pdbx_strand_id
1 'polypeptide(L)'
;MKRQPQTNKGNINLLSYKKKRYFKTACSLAMSFLLFPPTPSAFAATVTNKNPVIEPGFLSDDDIALENSETDFSQVVVSRVVPIDNVKEVLSPREIQGYKACLSAIRHGSWQAAQQWISSNPDGLLTDFVTAELYLAKNSPKVSPDDIINLIQKSPYLPQGEALARLAYNHGVKTLPALPEKNNLFFLSGAPQRPVNHHNATNRSAMVFETKALPLIKAGCF
;
A
#
# COMPACT_ATOMS: atom_id res chain seq x y z
N MET A 1 16.75 -5.93 54.34
CA MET A 1 17.53 -6.01 53.08
C MET A 1 17.10 -4.88 52.16
N LYS A 2 17.93 -3.84 52.02
CA LYS A 2 17.68 -2.66 51.18
C LYS A 2 18.02 -3.00 49.73
N ARG A 3 17.04 -2.97 48.82
CA ARG A 3 17.29 -3.00 47.36
C ARG A 3 17.36 -1.55 46.87
N GLN A 4 18.53 -1.13 46.40
CA GLN A 4 18.66 0.13 45.69
C GLN A 4 18.24 -0.03 44.22
N PRO A 5 17.58 0.97 43.61
CA PRO A 5 17.32 0.98 42.18
C PRO A 5 18.55 1.48 41.40
N GLN A 6 19.03 0.65 40.47
CA GLN A 6 20.08 1.02 39.51
C GLN A 6 19.47 1.94 38.44
N THR A 7 19.87 3.21 38.43
CA THR A 7 19.48 4.16 37.38
C THR A 7 20.40 4.01 36.18
N ASN A 8 19.90 3.39 35.10
CA ASN A 8 20.58 3.35 33.81
C ASN A 8 20.46 4.73 33.14
N LYS A 9 21.52 5.54 33.22
CA LYS A 9 21.66 6.78 32.45
C LYS A 9 22.57 6.50 31.25
N GLY A 10 21.98 5.93 30.21
CA GLY A 10 22.63 5.75 28.91
C GLY A 10 22.84 7.09 28.23
N ASN A 11 24.11 7.44 28.00
CA ASN A 11 24.60 8.62 27.30
C ASN A 11 24.04 8.71 25.87
N ILE A 12 23.35 9.81 25.57
CA ILE A 12 22.98 10.21 24.21
C ILE A 12 24.01 11.22 23.68
N ASN A 13 24.87 10.75 22.78
CA ASN A 13 25.82 11.58 22.03
C ASN A 13 25.05 12.47 21.05
N LEU A 14 25.01 13.78 21.32
CA LEU A 14 24.48 14.81 20.42
C LEU A 14 25.60 15.28 19.48
N LEU A 15 25.66 14.72 18.27
CA LEU A 15 26.45 15.29 17.18
C LEU A 15 25.65 16.40 16.49
N SER A 16 25.92 17.63 16.92
CA SER A 16 25.37 18.85 16.33
C SER A 16 25.95 19.09 14.94
N TYR A 17 25.12 19.05 13.89
CA TYR A 17 25.51 19.41 12.53
C TYR A 17 24.95 20.79 12.15
N LYS A 18 25.86 21.75 11.97
CA LYS A 18 25.57 23.16 11.67
C LYS A 18 25.57 23.34 10.13
N LYS A 19 24.47 23.77 9.51
CA LYS A 19 24.46 24.10 8.07
C LYS A 19 23.87 25.48 7.78
N LYS A 20 24.66 26.27 7.04
CA LYS A 20 24.49 27.71 6.76
C LYS A 20 23.37 27.96 5.74
N ARG A 21 22.63 29.05 5.98
CA ARG A 21 21.62 29.65 5.09
C ARG A 21 22.29 30.48 4.00
N TYR A 22 21.71 30.49 2.80
CA TYR A 22 21.86 31.58 1.83
C TYR A 22 20.52 31.88 1.13
N PHE A 23 20.26 33.17 0.99
CA PHE A 23 19.07 33.88 0.48
C PHE A 23 19.14 34.15 -1.04
N LYS A 24 17.97 34.34 -1.68
CA LYS A 24 17.59 35.30 -2.76
C LYS A 24 16.29 34.80 -3.46
N THR A 25 15.09 35.35 -3.27
CA THR A 25 14.40 36.61 -3.71
C THR A 25 13.77 36.63 -5.12
N ALA A 26 12.49 37.09 -5.17
CA ALA A 26 11.70 37.70 -6.26
C ALA A 26 10.99 36.74 -7.27
N CYS A 27 9.81 37.00 -7.86
CA CYS A 27 8.92 38.17 -7.94
C CYS A 27 7.52 37.79 -8.56
N SER A 28 6.45 38.47 -8.14
CA SER A 28 5.18 38.87 -8.85
C SER A 28 4.30 37.80 -9.56
N LEU A 29 3.07 37.48 -9.11
CA LEU A 29 1.77 38.20 -9.13
C LEU A 29 1.11 38.30 -10.54
N ALA A 30 0.03 37.53 -10.76
CA ALA A 30 -1.10 37.91 -11.61
C ALA A 30 -2.34 37.03 -11.33
N MET A 31 -3.38 37.68 -10.79
CA MET A 31 -4.76 37.20 -10.59
C MET A 31 -5.51 37.04 -11.91
N SER A 32 -6.45 36.09 -11.99
CA SER A 32 -7.81 36.36 -12.52
C SER A 32 -8.77 35.20 -12.23
N PHE A 33 -9.96 35.58 -11.78
CA PHE A 33 -10.96 34.79 -11.08
C PHE A 33 -12.30 35.02 -11.79
N LEU A 34 -12.92 34.00 -12.38
CA LEU A 34 -14.30 33.96 -12.92
C LEU A 34 -14.66 32.46 -13.02
N LEU A 35 -15.84 31.91 -12.77
CA LEU A 35 -17.12 32.29 -12.17
C LEU A 35 -17.89 30.93 -12.05
N PHE A 36 -18.53 30.68 -10.91
CA PHE A 36 -19.45 29.57 -10.54
C PHE A 36 -20.74 29.54 -11.43
N PRO A 37 -21.73 28.59 -11.43
CA PRO A 37 -22.06 27.40 -10.59
C PRO A 37 -22.39 26.05 -11.34
N PRO A 38 -22.72 24.96 -10.61
CA PRO A 38 -23.12 23.64 -11.13
C PRO A 38 -24.64 23.36 -11.21
N THR A 39 -25.05 22.42 -12.07
CA THR A 39 -26.40 21.81 -12.11
C THR A 39 -26.32 20.27 -11.94
N PRO A 40 -27.12 19.66 -11.04
CA PRO A 40 -27.31 18.21 -11.00
C PRO A 40 -28.69 17.82 -11.56
N SER A 41 -28.72 16.99 -12.61
CA SER A 41 -29.94 16.31 -13.08
C SER A 41 -29.97 14.86 -12.58
N ALA A 42 -31.07 14.54 -11.91
CA ALA A 42 -31.38 13.27 -11.27
C ALA A 42 -31.50 12.10 -12.26
N PHE A 43 -30.98 10.93 -11.87
CA PHE A 43 -31.36 9.64 -12.43
C PHE A 43 -32.04 8.81 -11.35
N ALA A 44 -33.33 8.54 -11.56
CA ALA A 44 -34.12 7.59 -10.81
C ALA A 44 -33.88 6.19 -11.39
N ALA A 45 -33.41 5.25 -10.57
CA ALA A 45 -33.33 3.83 -10.92
C ALA A 45 -34.21 3.02 -9.96
N THR A 46 -35.35 2.55 -10.46
CA THR A 46 -36.20 1.58 -9.75
C THR A 46 -35.62 0.18 -10.00
N VAL A 47 -34.98 -0.40 -8.99
CA VAL A 47 -34.62 -1.83 -8.99
C VAL A 47 -35.75 -2.60 -8.30
N THR A 48 -36.55 -3.31 -9.09
CA THR A 48 -37.51 -4.29 -8.56
C THR A 48 -36.75 -5.59 -8.26
N ASN A 49 -36.33 -5.77 -7.01
CA ASN A 49 -35.81 -7.06 -6.55
C ASN A 49 -37.01 -7.96 -6.18
N LYS A 50 -37.27 -8.98 -7.01
CA LYS A 50 -38.13 -10.09 -6.62
C LYS A 50 -37.32 -11.03 -5.74
N ASN A 51 -37.50 -10.93 -4.43
CA ASN A 51 -37.06 -11.97 -3.49
C ASN A 51 -37.78 -13.28 -3.83
N PRO A 52 -37.08 -14.38 -4.16
CA PRO A 52 -37.69 -15.69 -4.09
C PRO A 52 -37.89 -16.04 -2.61
N VAL A 53 -39.14 -16.34 -2.27
CA VAL A 53 -39.55 -16.91 -0.99
C VAL A 53 -38.77 -18.21 -0.77
N ILE A 54 -37.95 -18.24 0.28
CA ILE A 54 -37.31 -19.46 0.76
C ILE A 54 -38.37 -20.17 1.61
N GLU A 55 -39.04 -21.16 1.03
CA GLU A 55 -39.80 -22.15 1.79
C GLU A 55 -38.82 -22.91 2.70
N PRO A 56 -39.07 -23.03 4.01
CA PRO A 56 -38.29 -23.90 4.88
C PRO A 56 -38.71 -25.36 4.62
N GLY A 57 -38.28 -25.88 3.46
CA GLY A 57 -38.37 -27.28 3.10
C GLY A 57 -37.33 -28.07 3.86
N PHE A 58 -37.80 -28.78 4.88
CA PHE A 58 -37.10 -29.85 5.58
C PHE A 58 -36.45 -30.79 4.55
N LEU A 59 -35.13 -30.99 4.65
CA LEU A 59 -34.39 -31.97 3.85
C LEU A 59 -34.94 -33.36 4.18
N SER A 60 -35.61 -34.00 3.23
CA SER A 60 -35.99 -35.41 3.29
C SER A 60 -34.74 -36.28 3.07
N ASP A 61 -34.55 -37.30 3.91
CA ASP A 61 -33.39 -38.21 3.95
C ASP A 61 -33.21 -39.10 2.69
N ASP A 62 -33.96 -38.86 1.61
CA ASP A 62 -34.04 -39.74 0.43
C ASP A 62 -33.09 -39.36 -0.72
N ASP A 63 -32.29 -38.29 -0.60
CA ASP A 63 -31.32 -37.87 -1.64
C ASP A 63 -29.92 -38.51 -1.51
N ILE A 64 -29.72 -39.47 -0.58
CA ILE A 64 -28.48 -40.25 -0.46
C ILE A 64 -28.48 -41.38 -1.51
N ALA A 65 -28.52 -41.02 -2.80
CA ALA A 65 -28.16 -41.93 -3.88
C ALA A 65 -26.64 -41.86 -4.10
N LEU A 66 -25.96 -42.98 -3.80
CA LEU A 66 -24.57 -43.25 -4.16
C LEU A 66 -24.39 -43.26 -5.67
N GLU A 67 -24.06 -42.11 -6.25
CA GLU A 67 -23.61 -42.02 -7.64
C GLU A 67 -22.24 -41.33 -7.69
N ASN A 68 -21.20 -42.18 -7.68
CA ASN A 68 -19.86 -41.97 -8.21
C ASN A 68 -19.32 -40.51 -8.21
N SER A 69 -18.84 -40.05 -7.06
CA SER A 69 -17.92 -38.91 -7.01
C SER A 69 -16.47 -39.36 -7.21
N GLU A 70 -16.15 -39.79 -8.44
CA GLU A 70 -14.76 -39.78 -8.92
C GLU A 70 -14.35 -38.32 -9.11
N THR A 71 -14.03 -37.69 -7.98
CA THR A 71 -13.45 -36.35 -7.96
C THR A 71 -11.98 -36.53 -8.31
N ASP A 72 -11.68 -36.60 -9.60
CA ASP A 72 -10.33 -36.48 -10.13
C ASP A 72 -9.83 -35.06 -9.88
N PHE A 73 -9.23 -34.84 -8.71
CA PHE A 73 -8.56 -33.58 -8.36
C PHE A 73 -7.21 -33.40 -9.06
N SER A 74 -6.88 -34.22 -10.07
CA SER A 74 -5.57 -34.20 -10.73
C SER A 74 -5.45 -33.16 -11.84
N GLN A 75 -6.49 -32.39 -12.15
CA GLN A 75 -6.43 -31.31 -13.13
C GLN A 75 -6.59 -29.94 -12.47
N VAL A 76 -5.72 -29.62 -11.50
CA VAL A 76 -5.38 -28.21 -11.21
C VAL A 76 -4.51 -27.72 -12.36
N VAL A 77 -5.11 -27.59 -13.53
CA VAL A 77 -4.61 -26.65 -14.53
C VAL A 77 -4.79 -25.31 -13.86
N VAL A 78 -3.67 -24.70 -13.48
CA VAL A 78 -3.60 -23.27 -13.17
C VAL A 78 -4.12 -22.60 -14.43
N SER A 79 -5.44 -22.32 -14.46
CA SER A 79 -6.05 -21.48 -15.48
C SER A 79 -5.29 -20.18 -15.39
N ARG A 80 -4.36 -20.03 -16.34
CA ARG A 80 -3.66 -18.79 -16.63
C ARG A 80 -4.77 -17.76 -16.66
N VAL A 81 -4.75 -16.83 -15.71
CA VAL A 81 -5.75 -15.76 -15.62
C VAL A 81 -5.85 -15.17 -17.02
N VAL A 82 -6.95 -15.47 -17.70
CA VAL A 82 -7.28 -14.83 -18.98
C VAL A 82 -7.44 -13.36 -18.59
N PRO A 83 -6.66 -12.44 -19.18
CA PRO A 83 -6.87 -11.03 -18.94
C PRO A 83 -8.33 -10.74 -19.24
N ILE A 84 -9.06 -10.27 -18.24
CA ILE A 84 -10.40 -9.74 -18.42
C ILE A 84 -10.30 -8.60 -19.45
N ASP A 85 -10.82 -8.82 -20.65
CA ASP A 85 -10.81 -7.90 -21.79
C ASP A 85 -11.64 -6.61 -21.56
N ASN A 86 -12.11 -6.39 -20.34
CA ASN A 86 -12.88 -5.23 -19.91
C ASN A 86 -12.07 -4.29 -18.99
N VAL A 87 -10.74 -4.32 -19.07
CA VAL A 87 -9.94 -3.20 -18.55
C VAL A 87 -10.09 -2.07 -19.56
N LYS A 88 -10.94 -1.09 -19.26
CA LYS A 88 -10.92 0.20 -19.95
C LYS A 88 -9.47 0.70 -19.93
N GLU A 89 -8.81 0.70 -21.08
CA GLU A 89 -7.42 1.15 -21.18
C GLU A 89 -7.42 2.67 -20.92
N VAL A 90 -7.12 3.04 -19.67
CA VAL A 90 -7.13 4.44 -19.21
C VAL A 90 -5.95 5.22 -19.80
N LEU A 91 -4.84 4.52 -20.08
CA LEU A 91 -3.59 5.08 -20.59
C LEU A 91 -3.23 4.39 -21.90
N SER A 92 -2.91 5.15 -22.94
CA SER A 92 -2.44 4.56 -24.20
C SER A 92 -1.08 3.86 -24.03
N PRO A 93 -0.74 2.86 -24.87
CA PRO A 93 0.54 2.15 -24.77
C PRO A 93 1.77 3.07 -24.85
N ARG A 94 1.68 4.12 -25.67
CA ARG A 94 2.74 5.14 -25.83
C ARG A 94 2.93 5.96 -24.56
N GLU A 95 1.85 6.36 -23.91
CA GLU A 95 1.90 7.09 -22.64
C GLU A 95 2.50 6.21 -21.55
N ILE A 96 2.07 4.95 -21.46
CA ILE A 96 2.63 3.97 -20.50
C ILE A 96 4.15 3.89 -20.64
N GLN A 97 4.67 3.79 -21.88
CA GLN A 97 6.10 3.76 -22.12
C GLN A 97 6.79 5.07 -21.74
N GLY A 98 6.17 6.22 -22.05
CA GLY A 98 6.67 7.55 -21.66
C GLY A 98 6.80 7.72 -20.15
N TYR A 99 5.76 7.40 -19.39
CA TYR A 99 5.79 7.48 -17.92
C TYR A 99 6.82 6.52 -17.32
N LYS A 100 6.91 5.28 -17.84
CA LYS A 100 7.94 4.31 -17.41
C LYS A 100 9.35 4.85 -17.61
N ALA A 101 9.62 5.46 -18.77
CA ALA A 101 10.91 6.07 -19.08
C ALA A 101 11.20 7.30 -18.20
N CYS A 102 10.19 8.12 -17.89
CA CYS A 102 10.35 9.24 -16.98
C CYS A 102 10.69 8.78 -15.55
N LEU A 103 9.97 7.79 -15.02
CA LEU A 103 10.23 7.24 -13.68
C LEU A 103 11.57 6.49 -13.60
N SER A 104 12.04 5.85 -14.68
CA SER A 104 13.40 5.31 -14.71
C SER A 104 14.44 6.44 -14.71
N ALA A 105 14.25 7.50 -15.50
CA ALA A 105 15.13 8.66 -15.50
C ALA A 105 15.26 9.31 -14.11
N ILE A 106 14.15 9.47 -13.38
CA ILE A 106 14.13 9.94 -11.98
C ILE A 106 14.97 9.00 -11.09
N ARG A 107 14.76 7.68 -11.19
CA ARG A 107 15.54 6.71 -10.41
C ARG A 107 17.04 6.69 -10.75
N HIS A 108 17.39 7.02 -11.99
CA HIS A 108 18.78 7.14 -12.44
C HIS A 108 19.40 8.52 -12.14
N GLY A 109 18.65 9.47 -11.59
CA GLY A 109 19.13 10.82 -11.26
C GLY A 109 19.17 11.79 -12.44
N SER A 110 18.54 11.44 -13.57
CA SER A 110 18.44 12.28 -14.77
C SER A 110 17.31 13.29 -14.66
N TRP A 111 17.43 14.24 -13.71
CA TRP A 111 16.36 15.17 -13.35
C TRP A 111 15.90 16.06 -14.50
N GLN A 112 16.84 16.55 -15.30
CA GLN A 112 16.55 17.45 -16.42
C GLN A 112 15.70 16.76 -17.49
N ALA A 113 16.00 15.50 -17.82
CA ALA A 113 15.24 14.72 -18.79
C ALA A 113 13.81 14.46 -18.30
N ALA A 114 13.65 14.15 -17.01
CA ALA A 114 12.34 13.97 -16.40
C ALA A 114 11.52 15.27 -16.40
N GLN A 115 12.15 16.40 -16.03
CA GLN A 115 11.47 17.70 -16.01
C GLN A 115 11.05 18.17 -17.41
N GLN A 116 11.88 17.94 -18.43
CA GLN A 116 11.54 18.20 -19.82
C GLN A 116 10.33 17.37 -20.26
N TRP A 117 10.33 16.07 -19.93
CA TRP A 117 9.22 15.18 -20.28
C TRP A 117 7.90 15.60 -19.61
N ILE A 118 7.94 15.97 -18.33
CA ILE A 118 6.80 16.49 -17.57
C ILE A 118 6.29 17.80 -18.19
N SER A 119 7.19 18.74 -18.51
CA SER A 119 6.81 20.03 -19.12
C SER A 119 6.17 19.88 -20.50
N SER A 120 6.50 18.80 -21.22
CA SER A 120 5.89 18.48 -22.50
C SER A 120 4.49 17.86 -22.37
N ASN A 121 4.13 17.35 -21.18
CA ASN A 121 2.87 16.64 -20.92
C ASN A 121 2.21 17.13 -19.62
N PRO A 122 1.84 18.43 -19.51
CA PRO A 122 1.35 19.02 -18.26
C PRO A 122 0.00 18.45 -17.78
N ASP A 123 -0.87 18.06 -18.71
CA ASP A 123 -2.26 17.63 -18.43
C ASP A 123 -2.43 16.09 -18.49
N GLY A 124 -1.36 15.35 -18.25
CA GLY A 124 -1.39 13.90 -18.24
C GLY A 124 -2.03 13.31 -16.98
N LEU A 125 -2.76 12.20 -17.14
CA LEU A 125 -3.43 11.51 -16.02
C LEU A 125 -2.51 11.13 -14.86
N LEU A 126 -1.23 10.84 -15.15
CA LEU A 126 -0.24 10.41 -14.16
C LEU A 126 0.83 11.49 -13.93
N THR A 127 0.71 12.66 -14.56
CA THR A 127 1.71 13.73 -14.47
C THR A 127 1.86 14.25 -13.04
N ASP A 128 0.77 14.40 -12.29
CA ASP A 128 0.81 14.86 -10.89
C ASP A 128 1.51 13.86 -9.96
N PHE A 129 1.40 12.57 -10.25
CA PHE A 129 2.14 11.54 -9.53
C PHE A 129 3.64 11.59 -9.85
N VAL A 130 4.01 11.74 -11.13
CA VAL A 130 5.43 11.80 -11.52
C VAL A 130 6.11 13.07 -11.02
N THR A 131 5.41 14.21 -11.01
CA THR A 131 5.94 15.45 -10.41
C THR A 131 6.20 15.30 -8.91
N ALA A 132 5.29 14.65 -8.18
CA ALA A 132 5.49 14.33 -6.77
C ALA A 132 6.72 13.43 -6.55
N GLU A 133 6.87 12.37 -7.36
CA GLU A 133 8.06 11.50 -7.33
C GLU A 133 9.35 12.27 -7.64
N LEU A 134 9.32 13.21 -8.60
CA LEU A 134 10.47 14.06 -8.92
C LEU A 134 10.86 14.92 -7.71
N TYR A 135 9.90 15.54 -7.02
CA TYR A 135 10.17 16.41 -5.85
C TYR A 135 10.69 15.64 -4.64
N LEU A 136 10.24 14.40 -4.45
CA LEU A 136 10.62 13.58 -3.30
C LEU A 136 11.91 12.79 -3.51
N ALA A 137 12.36 12.66 -4.77
CA ALA A 137 13.58 11.95 -5.08
C ALA A 137 14.81 12.57 -4.40
N LYS A 138 15.75 11.71 -3.99
CA LYS A 138 16.99 12.14 -3.35
C LYS A 138 17.84 12.96 -4.33
N ASN A 139 18.35 14.11 -3.87
CA ASN A 139 19.12 15.07 -4.69
C ASN A 139 18.32 15.68 -5.85
N SER A 140 16.99 15.66 -5.77
CA SER A 140 16.12 16.39 -6.68
C SER A 140 16.47 17.89 -6.72
N PRO A 141 16.28 18.58 -7.86
CA PRO A 141 16.34 20.04 -7.91
C PRO A 141 15.47 20.66 -6.82
N LYS A 142 15.93 21.76 -6.23
CA LYS A 142 15.19 22.43 -5.16
C LYS A 142 13.91 23.02 -5.71
N VAL A 143 12.80 22.68 -5.06
CA VAL A 143 11.44 23.07 -5.46
C VAL A 143 10.97 24.27 -4.64
N SER A 144 10.18 25.16 -5.26
CA SER A 144 9.54 26.27 -4.56
C SER A 144 8.46 25.77 -3.59
N PRO A 145 8.29 26.36 -2.39
CA PRO A 145 7.16 26.04 -1.52
C PRO A 145 5.81 26.21 -2.21
N ASP A 146 5.69 27.21 -3.10
CA ASP A 146 4.45 27.49 -3.83
C ASP A 146 4.09 26.36 -4.81
N ASP A 147 5.08 25.77 -5.48
CA ASP A 147 4.87 24.65 -6.40
C ASP A 147 4.37 23.40 -5.67
N ILE A 148 4.84 23.18 -4.44
CA ILE A 148 4.41 22.06 -3.60
C ILE A 148 2.95 22.26 -3.19
N ILE A 149 2.57 23.47 -2.77
CA ILE A 149 1.19 23.80 -2.38
C ILE A 149 0.27 23.66 -3.59
N ASN A 150 0.66 24.18 -4.75
CA ASN A 150 -0.09 24.07 -6.00
C ASN A 150 -0.32 22.61 -6.38
N LEU A 151 0.68 21.74 -6.25
CA LEU A 151 0.56 20.32 -6.53
C LEU A 151 -0.42 19.62 -5.58
N ILE A 152 -0.31 19.89 -4.27
CA ILE A 152 -1.21 19.29 -3.26
C ILE A 152 -2.66 19.78 -3.49
N GLN A 153 -2.85 21.04 -3.84
CA GLN A 153 -4.17 21.60 -4.12
C GLN A 153 -4.77 21.00 -5.41
N LYS A 154 -3.96 20.79 -6.44
CA LYS A 154 -4.39 20.16 -7.70
C LYS A 154 -4.82 18.72 -7.47
N SER A 155 -4.03 17.96 -6.70
CA SER A 155 -4.24 16.52 -6.51
C SER A 155 -4.13 16.12 -5.02
N PRO A 156 -5.20 16.32 -4.23
CA PRO A 156 -5.19 16.05 -2.79
C PRO A 156 -5.16 14.54 -2.44
N TYR A 157 -5.64 13.68 -3.34
CA TYR A 157 -5.70 12.23 -3.15
C TYR A 157 -4.41 11.50 -3.55
N LEU A 158 -3.30 12.20 -3.69
CA LEU A 158 -2.03 11.59 -4.06
C LEU A 158 -1.53 10.65 -2.95
N PRO A 159 -0.97 9.49 -3.31
CA PRO A 159 -0.38 8.57 -2.33
C PRO A 159 0.83 9.19 -1.62
N GLN A 160 1.56 10.11 -2.27
CA GLN A 160 2.68 10.83 -1.63
C GLN A 160 2.26 12.11 -0.89
N GLY A 161 0.96 12.38 -0.72
CA GLY A 161 0.47 13.62 -0.12
C GLY A 161 1.11 13.93 1.24
N GLU A 162 1.19 12.94 2.14
CA GLU A 162 1.82 13.10 3.47
C GLU A 162 3.32 13.45 3.35
N ALA A 163 4.03 12.83 2.41
CA ALA A 163 5.45 13.11 2.18
C ALA A 163 5.66 14.54 1.63
N LEU A 164 4.79 14.99 0.73
CA LEU A 164 4.78 16.36 0.23
C LEU A 164 4.43 17.37 1.34
N ALA A 165 3.50 17.03 2.23
CA ALA A 165 3.19 17.86 3.39
C ALA A 165 4.42 18.06 4.29
N ARG A 166 5.14 16.98 4.60
CA ARG A 166 6.40 17.04 5.37
C ARG A 166 7.46 17.86 4.65
N LEU A 167 7.59 17.69 3.34
CA LEU A 167 8.47 18.51 2.49
C LEU A 167 8.09 19.99 2.60
N ALA A 168 6.82 20.35 2.44
CA ALA A 168 6.33 21.73 2.55
C ALA A 168 6.63 22.36 3.92
N TYR A 169 6.40 21.62 5.02
CA TYR A 169 6.74 22.08 6.36
C TYR A 169 8.25 22.34 6.52
N ASN A 170 9.10 21.47 5.96
CA ASN A 170 10.55 21.68 5.96
C ASN A 170 10.96 22.92 5.15
N HIS A 171 10.16 23.28 4.15
CA HIS A 171 10.32 24.49 3.34
C HIS A 171 9.72 25.75 3.99
N GLY A 172 9.16 25.65 5.20
CA GLY A 172 8.65 26.79 5.97
C GLY A 172 7.17 27.12 5.74
N VAL A 173 6.45 26.28 4.99
CA VAL A 173 4.99 26.39 4.83
C VAL A 173 4.35 26.03 6.16
N LYS A 174 3.48 26.90 6.70
CA LYS A 174 2.75 26.66 7.95
C LYS A 174 1.30 26.24 7.74
N THR A 175 0.72 26.68 6.63
CA THR A 175 -0.67 26.46 6.26
C THR A 175 -0.70 25.59 5.02
N LEU A 176 -1.22 24.38 5.16
CA LEU A 176 -1.37 23.43 4.06
C LEU A 176 -2.86 23.24 3.77
N PRO A 177 -3.29 23.05 2.51
CA PRO A 177 -4.65 22.60 2.21
C PRO A 177 -4.95 21.28 2.94
N ALA A 178 -6.24 20.98 3.13
CA ALA A 178 -6.65 19.75 3.80
C ALA A 178 -6.24 18.53 2.96
N LEU A 179 -5.45 17.64 3.56
CA LEU A 179 -5.13 16.32 2.99
C LEU A 179 -6.05 15.25 3.59
N PRO A 180 -6.36 14.19 2.83
CA PRO A 180 -6.99 13.01 3.39
C PRO A 180 -6.09 12.39 4.45
N GLU A 181 -6.66 12.03 5.60
CA GLU A 181 -5.91 11.37 6.67
C GLU A 181 -5.57 9.94 6.29
N LYS A 182 -4.37 9.50 6.68
CA LYS A 182 -3.95 8.11 6.52
C LYS A 182 -4.62 7.24 7.58
N ASN A 183 -5.25 6.16 7.15
CA ASN A 183 -5.78 5.17 8.08
C ASN A 183 -4.62 4.40 8.73
N ASN A 184 -4.54 4.44 10.06
CA ASN A 184 -3.62 3.59 10.81
C ASN A 184 -4.13 2.16 10.82
N LEU A 185 -3.32 1.23 10.32
CA LEU A 185 -3.61 -0.19 10.41
C LEU A 185 -3.29 -0.64 11.83
N PHE A 186 -4.29 -1.18 12.53
CA PHE A 186 -4.11 -1.89 13.78
C PHE A 186 -4.20 -3.39 13.50
N PHE A 187 -3.46 -4.18 14.29
CA PHE A 187 -3.60 -5.62 14.24
C PHE A 187 -4.98 -5.97 14.77
N LEU A 188 -5.86 -6.46 13.90
CA LEU A 188 -7.00 -7.23 14.32
C LEU A 188 -6.43 -8.54 14.86
N SER A 189 -6.74 -8.88 16.12
CA SER A 189 -6.38 -10.17 16.70
C SER A 189 -6.73 -11.26 15.70
N GLY A 190 -5.72 -12.02 15.26
CA GLY A 190 -5.91 -13.04 14.23
C GLY A 190 -6.94 -14.09 14.66
N ALA A 191 -7.38 -14.92 13.71
CA ALA A 191 -8.19 -16.09 14.02
C ALA A 191 -7.50 -16.92 15.13
N PRO A 192 -8.25 -17.51 16.08
CA PRO A 192 -7.67 -18.27 17.18
C PRO A 192 -6.78 -19.38 16.61
N GLN A 193 -5.48 -19.27 16.82
CA GLN A 193 -4.56 -20.31 16.41
C GLN A 193 -4.66 -21.48 17.40
N ARG A 194 -4.72 -22.71 16.86
CA ARG A 194 -4.61 -23.91 17.69
C ARG A 194 -3.26 -23.88 18.40
N PRO A 195 -3.20 -24.08 19.73
CA PRO A 195 -1.93 -24.18 20.42
C PRO A 195 -1.16 -25.39 19.86
N VAL A 196 0.01 -25.12 19.28
CA VAL A 196 0.94 -26.19 18.91
C VAL A 196 1.70 -26.59 20.18
N ASN A 197 1.45 -27.81 20.66
CA ASN A 197 2.12 -28.34 21.84
C ASN A 197 3.58 -28.67 21.50
N HIS A 198 4.50 -27.73 21.71
CA HIS A 198 5.95 -27.93 21.51
C HIS A 198 6.65 -28.65 22.67
N HIS A 199 6.05 -29.74 23.17
CA HIS A 199 6.67 -30.56 24.21
C HIS A 199 6.41 -32.04 23.93
N ASN A 200 7.35 -32.70 23.24
CA ASN A 200 7.47 -34.16 23.28
C ASN A 200 7.77 -34.66 24.72
N ALA A 201 8.42 -33.83 25.54
CA ALA A 201 8.69 -34.14 26.95
C ALA A 201 7.43 -34.35 27.81
N THR A 202 6.29 -33.74 27.46
CA THR A 202 5.01 -33.92 28.17
C THR A 202 4.08 -34.90 27.45
N ASN A 203 4.46 -35.39 26.27
CA ASN A 203 3.62 -36.25 25.44
C ASN A 203 3.86 -37.74 25.79
N ARG A 204 2.96 -38.32 26.58
CA ARG A 204 3.04 -39.72 27.03
C ARG A 204 3.19 -40.73 25.89
N SER A 205 2.55 -40.51 24.73
CA SER A 205 2.68 -41.42 23.59
C SER A 205 4.04 -41.32 22.90
N ALA A 206 4.69 -40.15 22.90
CA ALA A 206 6.05 -39.99 22.40
C ALA A 206 7.07 -40.72 23.31
N MET A 207 6.94 -40.60 24.64
CA MET A 207 7.78 -41.31 25.60
C MET A 207 7.67 -42.84 25.46
N VAL A 208 6.45 -43.36 25.26
CA VAL A 208 6.22 -44.80 25.04
C VAL A 208 6.85 -45.27 23.73
N PHE A 209 6.83 -44.46 22.68
CA PHE A 209 7.50 -44.79 21.41
C PHE A 209 9.02 -44.83 21.58
N GLU A 210 9.61 -43.84 22.24
CA GLU A 210 11.06 -43.75 22.47
C GLU A 210 11.60 -44.98 23.21
N THR A 211 10.91 -45.45 24.27
CA THR A 211 11.33 -46.66 25.00
C THR A 211 11.41 -47.91 24.12
N LYS A 212 10.60 -48.00 23.05
CA LYS A 212 10.60 -49.14 22.12
C LYS A 212 11.57 -48.95 20.96
N ALA A 213 11.73 -47.72 20.47
CA ALA A 213 12.50 -47.44 19.26
C ALA A 213 14.03 -47.40 19.50
N LEU A 214 14.49 -46.81 20.60
CA LEU A 214 15.92 -46.64 20.91
C LEU A 214 16.75 -47.94 20.91
N PRO A 215 16.30 -49.07 21.50
CA PRO A 215 17.10 -50.30 21.47
C PRO A 215 17.26 -50.88 20.06
N LEU A 216 16.26 -50.70 19.18
CA LEU A 216 16.30 -51.21 17.80
C LEU A 216 17.28 -50.41 16.94
N ILE A 217 17.34 -49.10 17.14
CA ILE A 217 18.32 -48.23 16.49
C ILE A 217 19.74 -48.62 16.93
N LYS A 218 19.94 -48.87 18.23
CA LYS A 218 21.24 -49.26 18.77
C LYS A 218 21.67 -50.66 18.32
N ALA A 219 20.74 -51.59 18.15
CA ALA A 219 21.03 -52.96 17.71
C ALA A 219 21.34 -53.07 16.21
N GLY A 220 20.82 -52.15 15.38
CA GLY A 220 21.08 -52.12 13.93
C GLY A 220 22.40 -51.45 13.52
N CYS A 221 23.14 -50.86 14.46
CA CYS A 221 24.46 -50.29 14.23
C CYS A 221 25.55 -51.30 14.64
N PHE A 222 25.79 -52.30 13.79
CA PHE A 222 26.94 -53.19 13.85
C PHE A 222 27.48 -53.43 12.44
#